data_AF-A0A6L3AR30-F1
#
_entry.id   AF-A0A6L3AR30-F1
#
_cell.length_a   1.000
_cell.length_b   1.000
_cell.length_c   1.000
_cell.angle_alpha   90.00
_cell.angle_beta   90.00
_cell.angle_gamma   90.00
#
_symmetry.space_group_name_H-M   'P 1'
#
loop_
_entity.id
_entity.type
_entity.pdbx_description
1 polymer ?
#
loop_
_entity_poly.entity_id
_entity_poly.type
_entity_poly.pdbx_seq_one_letter_code
_entity_poly.pdbx_strand_id
1 'polypeptide(L)'
;MTTAPETLPSDPDELRALLLAERLRHAAELTAARSSAEEEIARLRQIIRELQRHRFGRRAERLDPDQLALALEDLEQTLAAKEAEPAGSAAAKPSPSAPRRRVNRGNLPADLPREEILIDVADKSCPCCGGT
;
A
#
# COMPACT_ATOMS: atom_id res chain seq x y z
N MET A 1 36.94 -25.08 -14.54
CA MET A 1 38.23 -25.80 -14.39
C MET A 1 39.26 -24.76 -13.98
N THR A 2 39.31 -24.45 -12.68
CA THR A 2 40.22 -23.43 -12.15
C THR A 2 41.54 -24.14 -11.85
N THR A 3 42.54 -23.94 -12.71
CA THR A 3 43.90 -24.41 -12.48
C THR A 3 44.45 -23.67 -11.26
N ALA A 4 44.65 -24.40 -10.16
CA ALA A 4 45.38 -23.87 -9.00
C ALA A 4 46.83 -23.55 -9.44
N PRO A 5 47.44 -22.45 -8.97
CA PRO A 5 48.87 -22.28 -9.14
C PRO A 5 49.57 -23.41 -8.39
N GLU A 6 50.31 -24.24 -9.14
CA GLU A 6 51.01 -25.44 -8.63
C GLU A 6 52.13 -25.12 -7.61
N THR A 7 52.38 -23.84 -7.33
CA THR A 7 53.31 -23.40 -6.28
C THR A 7 52.74 -22.20 -5.53
N LEU A 8 52.46 -22.40 -4.23
CA LEU A 8 52.15 -21.31 -3.30
C LEU A 8 53.46 -20.65 -2.85
N PRO A 9 53.48 -19.31 -2.68
CA PRO A 9 54.64 -18.64 -2.11
C PRO A 9 54.90 -19.13 -0.68
N SER A 10 56.17 -19.32 -0.34
CA SER A 10 56.59 -19.76 1.01
C SER A 10 56.71 -18.60 2.00
N ASP A 11 56.76 -17.35 1.51
CA ASP A 11 56.78 -16.16 2.35
C ASP A 11 55.36 -15.87 2.90
N PRO A 12 55.18 -15.82 4.23
CA PRO A 12 53.89 -15.50 4.83
C PRO A 12 53.34 -14.12 4.44
N ASP A 13 54.20 -13.15 4.13
CA ASP A 13 53.75 -11.80 3.75
C ASP A 13 53.23 -11.76 2.30
N GLU A 14 53.86 -12.51 1.39
CA GLU A 14 53.35 -12.70 0.03
C GLU A 14 51.99 -13.43 0.02
N LEU A 15 51.83 -14.47 0.86
CA LEU A 15 50.56 -15.17 1.01
C LEU A 15 49.45 -14.26 1.55
N ARG A 16 49.77 -13.40 2.54
CA ARG A 16 48.83 -12.41 3.07
C ARG A 16 48.41 -11.40 2.01
N ALA A 17 49.35 -10.91 1.20
CA ALA A 17 49.06 -10.00 0.11
C ALA A 17 48.10 -10.62 -0.93
N LEU A 18 48.34 -11.88 -1.32
CA LEU A 18 47.46 -12.60 -2.24
C LEU A 18 46.06 -12.82 -1.65
N LEU A 19 45.95 -13.19 -0.38
CA LEU A 19 44.66 -13.37 0.29
C LEU A 19 43.87 -12.06 0.37
N LEU A 20 44.53 -10.94 0.67
CA LEU A 20 43.89 -9.63 0.68
C LEU A 20 43.42 -9.24 -0.73
N ALA A 21 44.26 -9.44 -1.75
CA ALA A 21 43.89 -9.18 -3.14
C ALA A 21 42.67 -10.02 -3.57
N GLU A 22 42.64 -11.30 -3.20
CA GLU A 22 41.51 -12.18 -3.49
C GLU A 22 40.23 -11.74 -2.77
N ARG A 23 40.33 -11.38 -1.49
CA ARG A 23 39.18 -10.85 -0.72
C ARG A 23 38.63 -9.57 -1.33
N LEU A 24 39.50 -8.68 -1.81
CA LEU A 24 39.10 -7.44 -2.48
C LEU A 24 38.39 -7.74 -3.81
N ARG A 25 38.94 -8.66 -4.62
CA ARG A 25 38.28 -9.11 -5.87
C ARG A 25 36.90 -9.70 -5.59
N HIS A 26 36.82 -10.66 -4.67
CA HIS A 26 35.57 -11.30 -4.32
C HIS A 26 34.55 -10.32 -3.73
N ALA A 27 34.98 -9.38 -2.89
CA ALA A 27 34.10 -8.33 -2.39
C ALA A 27 33.57 -7.43 -3.52
N ALA A 28 34.43 -7.04 -4.47
CA ALA A 28 34.02 -6.25 -5.63
C ALA A 28 33.00 -7.00 -6.50
N GLU A 29 33.24 -8.28 -6.78
CA GLU A 29 32.32 -9.14 -7.53
C GLU A 29 30.95 -9.25 -6.84
N LEU A 30 30.92 -9.50 -5.52
CA LEU A 30 29.69 -9.55 -4.76
C LEU A 30 28.93 -8.21 -4.79
N THR A 31 29.65 -7.08 -4.68
CA THR A 31 29.01 -5.76 -4.74
C THR A 31 28.40 -5.48 -6.10
N ALA A 32 29.09 -5.86 -7.18
CA ALA A 32 28.58 -5.70 -8.55
C ALA A 32 27.39 -6.63 -8.83
N ALA A 33 27.45 -7.87 -8.37
CA ALA A 33 26.32 -8.81 -8.49
C ALA A 33 25.10 -8.30 -7.70
N ARG A 34 25.33 -7.77 -6.49
CA ARG A 34 24.27 -7.19 -5.67
C ARG A 34 23.65 -5.96 -6.32
N SER A 35 24.45 -5.04 -6.86
CA SER A 35 23.92 -3.83 -7.51
C SER A 35 23.07 -4.19 -8.73
N SER A 36 23.55 -5.13 -9.56
CA SER A 36 22.78 -5.63 -10.71
C SER A 36 21.45 -6.28 -10.29
N ALA A 37 21.45 -7.07 -9.21
CA ALA A 37 20.23 -7.65 -8.67
C ALA A 37 19.26 -6.58 -8.13
N GLU A 38 19.76 -5.55 -7.45
CA GLU A 38 18.95 -4.44 -6.94
C GLU A 38 18.31 -3.62 -8.08
N GLU A 39 19.04 -3.38 -9.16
CA GLU A 39 18.53 -2.73 -10.38
C GLU A 39 17.42 -3.55 -11.04
N GLU A 40 17.59 -4.87 -11.15
CA GLU A 40 16.58 -5.74 -11.75
C GLU A 40 15.32 -5.84 -10.87
N ILE A 41 15.50 -5.92 -9.54
CA ILE A 41 14.38 -5.84 -8.59
C ILE A 41 13.63 -4.52 -8.76
N ALA A 42 14.34 -3.39 -8.92
CA ALA A 42 13.71 -2.09 -9.14
C ALA A 42 12.92 -2.05 -10.46
N ARG A 43 13.49 -2.59 -11.54
CA ARG A 43 12.82 -2.73 -12.85
C ARG A 43 11.55 -3.57 -12.74
N LEU A 44 11.65 -4.77 -12.17
CA LEU A 44 10.52 -5.69 -12.03
C LEU A 44 9.42 -5.10 -11.15
N ARG A 45 9.77 -4.44 -10.04
CA ARG A 45 8.80 -3.73 -9.20
C ARG A 45 8.09 -2.62 -9.97
N GLN A 46 8.79 -1.87 -10.81
CA GLN A 46 8.17 -0.84 -11.64
C GLN A 46 7.15 -1.44 -12.63
N ILE A 47 7.53 -2.52 -13.32
CA ILE A 47 6.64 -3.23 -14.25
C ILE A 47 5.39 -3.73 -13.52
N ILE A 48 5.55 -4.36 -12.34
CA ILE A 48 4.41 -4.83 -11.54
C ILE A 48 3.50 -3.67 -11.15
N ARG A 49 4.04 -2.51 -10.74
CA ARG A 49 3.25 -1.32 -10.43
C ARG A 49 2.47 -0.81 -11.64
N GLU A 50 3.05 -0.84 -12.83
CA GLU A 50 2.37 -0.44 -14.06
C GLU A 50 1.26 -1.41 -14.44
N LEU A 51 1.49 -2.72 -14.34
CA LEU A 51 0.47 -3.74 -14.57
C LEU A 51 -0.69 -3.63 -13.57
N GLN A 52 -0.38 -3.39 -12.30
CA GLN A 52 -1.39 -3.16 -11.26
C GLN A 52 -2.22 -1.90 -11.55
N ARG A 53 -1.59 -0.78 -11.93
CA ARG A 53 -2.31 0.44 -12.34
C ARG A 53 -3.17 0.22 -13.59
N HIS A 54 -2.68 -0.53 -14.56
CA HIS A 54 -3.44 -0.86 -15.76
C HIS A 54 -4.68 -1.71 -15.43
N ARG A 55 -4.53 -2.73 -14.57
CA ARG A 55 -5.61 -3.65 -14.21
C ARG A 55 -6.61 -3.06 -13.22
N PHE A 56 -6.13 -2.35 -12.21
CA PHE A 56 -6.92 -1.89 -11.07
C PHE A 56 -7.02 -0.36 -10.97
N GLY A 57 -5.99 0.38 -11.39
CA GLY A 57 -5.95 1.85 -11.29
C GLY A 57 -7.09 2.55 -12.04
N ARG A 58 -7.29 2.22 -13.33
CA ARG A 58 -8.43 2.77 -14.10
C ARG A 58 -9.81 2.41 -13.54
N ARG A 59 -9.93 1.32 -12.76
CA ARG A 59 -11.21 0.94 -12.12
C ARG A 59 -11.38 1.63 -10.76
N ALA A 60 -10.30 1.88 -10.03
CA ALA A 60 -10.31 2.58 -8.75
C ALA A 60 -10.47 4.11 -8.92
N GLU A 61 -10.05 4.67 -10.06
CA GLU A 61 -10.24 6.08 -10.42
C GLU A 61 -11.55 6.36 -11.19
N ARG A 62 -12.29 5.32 -11.58
CA ARG A 62 -13.65 5.49 -12.13
C ARG A 62 -14.59 5.82 -10.99
N LEU A 63 -14.67 7.10 -10.66
CA LEU A 63 -15.79 7.65 -9.92
C LEU A 63 -16.98 7.70 -10.88
N ASP A 64 -18.14 7.20 -10.43
CA ASP A 64 -19.37 7.33 -11.20
C ASP A 64 -19.63 8.83 -11.49
N PRO A 65 -20.05 9.22 -12.71
CA PRO A 65 -20.27 10.63 -13.05
C PRO A 65 -21.18 11.36 -12.05
N ASP A 66 -22.18 10.67 -11.51
CA ASP A 66 -23.10 11.25 -10.53
C ASP A 66 -22.42 11.45 -9.17
N GLN A 67 -21.52 10.54 -8.78
CA GLN A 67 -20.68 10.70 -7.58
C GLN A 67 -19.68 11.85 -7.71
N LEU A 68 -19.13 12.06 -8.92
CA LEU A 68 -18.26 13.21 -9.19
C LEU A 68 -19.04 14.53 -9.13
N ALA A 69 -20.22 14.57 -9.74
CA ALA A 69 -21.11 15.74 -9.70
C ALA A 69 -21.47 16.10 -8.26
N LEU A 70 -21.88 15.11 -7.45
CA LEU A 70 -22.19 15.30 -6.03
C LEU A 70 -21.00 15.86 -5.24
N ALA A 71 -19.79 15.34 -5.46
CA ALA A 71 -18.59 15.83 -4.78
C ALA A 71 -18.25 17.29 -5.17
N LEU A 72 -18.52 17.69 -6.41
CA LEU A 72 -18.34 19.07 -6.87
C LEU A 72 -19.39 20.00 -6.24
N GLU A 73 -20.65 19.58 -6.19
CA GLU A 73 -21.72 20.33 -5.53
C GLU A 73 -21.42 20.56 -4.04
N ASP A 74 -20.97 19.53 -3.32
CA ASP A 74 -20.56 19.65 -1.91
C ASP A 74 -19.42 20.68 -1.75
N LEU A 75 -18.43 20.67 -2.66
CA LEU A 75 -17.34 21.65 -2.63
C LEU A 75 -17.86 23.08 -2.88
N GLU A 76 -18.71 23.28 -3.89
CA GLU A 76 -19.32 24.57 -4.18
C GLU A 76 -20.13 25.10 -2.98
N GLN A 77 -20.92 24.24 -2.34
CA GLN A 77 -21.66 24.60 -1.12
C GLN A 77 -20.73 25.01 0.02
N THR A 78 -19.61 24.30 0.23
CA THR A 78 -18.65 24.66 1.29
C THR A 78 -17.95 25.99 1.01
N LEU A 79 -17.67 26.31 -0.26
CA LEU A 79 -17.09 27.59 -0.65
C LEU A 79 -18.11 28.72 -0.47
N ALA A 80 -19.33 28.53 -0.96
CA ALA A 80 -20.42 29.50 -0.78
C ALA A 80 -20.72 29.77 0.70
N ALA A 81 -20.71 28.74 1.55
CA ALA A 81 -20.88 28.90 2.99
C ALA A 81 -19.75 29.72 3.62
N LYS A 82 -18.49 29.52 3.20
CA LYS A 82 -17.34 30.32 3.67
C LYS A 82 -17.40 31.77 3.21
N GLU A 83 -17.89 32.01 1.99
CA GLU A 83 -18.02 33.37 1.43
C GLU A 83 -19.20 34.13 2.05
N ALA A 84 -20.26 33.42 2.44
CA ALA A 84 -21.41 33.98 3.14
C ALA A 84 -21.15 34.27 4.63
N GLU A 85 -20.04 33.82 5.21
CA GLU A 85 -19.63 34.20 6.56
C GLU A 85 -19.32 35.71 6.60
N PRO A 86 -20.05 36.51 7.39
CA PRO A 86 -19.87 37.94 7.41
C PRO A 86 -18.47 38.31 7.91
N ALA A 87 -17.77 39.18 7.17
CA ALA A 87 -16.51 39.79 7.58
C ALA A 87 -16.73 40.66 8.83
N GLY A 88 -16.71 40.03 10.00
CA GLY A 88 -17.08 40.64 11.27
C GLY A 88 -17.39 39.65 12.40
N SER A 89 -17.58 38.35 12.11
CA SER A 89 -17.60 37.32 13.16
C SER A 89 -16.17 37.04 13.66
N ALA A 90 -15.59 38.02 14.37
CA ALA A 90 -14.43 37.76 15.21
C ALA A 90 -14.73 36.51 16.05
N ALA A 91 -13.88 35.48 15.88
CA ALA A 91 -13.98 34.15 16.46
C ALA A 91 -14.67 34.12 17.82
N ALA A 92 -16.00 33.99 17.82
CA ALA A 92 -16.69 33.44 18.97
C ALA A 92 -16.19 32.00 19.04
N LYS A 93 -15.43 31.71 20.11
CA LYS A 93 -14.95 30.35 20.42
C LYS A 93 -16.04 29.36 20.03
N PRO A 94 -15.73 28.27 19.33
CA PRO A 94 -16.75 27.31 18.92
C PRO A 94 -17.52 26.92 20.18
N SER A 95 -18.78 27.38 20.28
CA SER A 95 -19.67 26.89 21.31
C SER A 95 -19.67 25.37 21.18
N PRO A 96 -19.63 24.60 22.28
CA PRO A 96 -19.58 23.16 22.19
C PRO A 96 -20.67 22.70 21.24
N SER A 97 -20.26 22.03 20.16
CA SER A 97 -21.15 21.56 19.10
C SER A 97 -22.36 20.94 19.78
N ALA A 98 -23.56 21.44 19.47
CA ALA A 98 -24.80 20.87 20.00
C ALA A 98 -24.72 19.35 19.79
N PRO A 99 -24.98 18.53 20.83
CA PRO A 99 -24.79 17.09 20.73
C PRO A 99 -25.52 16.62 19.48
N ARG A 100 -24.77 16.04 18.53
CA ARG A 100 -25.32 15.46 17.29
C ARG A 100 -26.59 14.74 17.70
N ARG A 101 -27.74 15.20 17.20
CA ARG A 101 -29.02 14.59 17.50
C ARG A 101 -28.86 13.14 17.11
N ARG A 102 -28.67 12.26 18.11
CA ARG A 102 -28.67 10.82 17.87
C ARG A 102 -30.08 10.58 17.38
N VAL A 103 -30.24 10.50 16.06
CA VAL A 103 -31.44 9.97 15.46
C VAL A 103 -31.41 8.51 15.89
N ASN A 104 -31.89 8.24 17.10
CA ASN A 104 -32.25 6.91 17.52
C ASN A 104 -33.28 6.49 16.49
N ARG A 105 -32.90 5.59 15.58
CA ARG A 105 -33.80 5.05 14.56
C ARG A 105 -34.92 4.19 15.16
N GLY A 106 -35.20 4.36 16.46
CA GLY A 106 -36.01 3.46 17.28
C GLY A 106 -35.45 2.05 17.27
N ASN A 107 -36.03 1.18 18.10
CA ASN A 107 -36.08 -0.22 17.73
C ASN A 107 -37.28 -0.41 16.79
N LEU A 108 -37.16 -1.31 15.83
CA LEU A 108 -38.32 -1.76 15.06
C LEU A 108 -39.40 -2.31 16.02
N PRO A 109 -40.70 -2.09 15.73
CA PRO A 109 -41.81 -2.66 16.49
C PRO A 109 -41.68 -4.17 16.67
N ALA A 110 -42.19 -4.70 17.79
CA ALA A 110 -42.09 -6.14 18.12
C ALA A 110 -42.94 -7.02 17.18
N ASP A 111 -44.00 -6.42 16.67
CA ASP A 111 -45.01 -6.92 15.75
C ASP A 111 -44.58 -6.86 14.28
N LEU A 112 -43.44 -6.22 13.98
CA LEU A 112 -42.89 -6.26 12.63
C LEU A 112 -42.30 -7.65 12.35
N PRO A 113 -42.66 -8.32 11.23
CA PRO A 113 -42.08 -9.60 10.88
C PRO A 113 -40.56 -9.47 10.75
N ARG A 114 -39.83 -10.35 11.44
CA ARG A 114 -38.37 -10.46 11.36
C ARG A 114 -38.04 -11.68 10.51
N GLU A 115 -37.48 -11.44 9.33
CA GLU A 115 -37.04 -12.50 8.44
C GLU A 115 -35.52 -12.64 8.53
N GLU A 116 -35.05 -13.83 8.92
CA GLU A 116 -33.63 -14.18 8.87
C GLU A 116 -33.33 -14.82 7.51
N ILE A 117 -32.53 -14.14 6.69
CA ILE A 117 -32.04 -14.68 5.42
C ILE A 117 -30.61 -15.16 5.64
N LEU A 118 -30.45 -16.47 5.82
CA LEU A 118 -29.13 -17.11 5.88
C LEU A 118 -28.59 -17.28 4.46
N ILE A 119 -27.55 -16.51 4.13
CA ILE A 119 -26.79 -16.65 2.89
C ILE A 119 -25.58 -17.51 3.21
N ASP A 120 -25.64 -18.80 2.86
CA ASP A 120 -24.55 -19.75 3.08
C ASP A 120 -23.78 -19.99 1.77
N VAL A 121 -22.53 -20.41 1.91
CA VAL A 121 -21.69 -20.83 0.78
C VAL A 121 -21.88 -22.32 0.54
N ALA A 122 -21.96 -22.71 -0.75
CA ALA A 122 -22.15 -24.11 -1.14
C ALA A 122 -20.97 -25.00 -0.69
N ASP A 123 -19.76 -24.44 -0.67
CA ASP A 123 -18.55 -25.12 -0.24
C ASP A 123 -17.94 -24.38 0.96
N LYS A 124 -17.78 -25.11 2.06
CA LYS A 124 -17.21 -24.62 3.33
C LYS A 124 -15.77 -25.04 3.53
N SER A 125 -15.17 -25.74 2.55
CA SER A 125 -13.77 -26.13 2.61
C SER A 125 -12.87 -24.90 2.39
N CYS A 126 -11.81 -24.76 3.21
CA CYS A 126 -10.79 -23.77 2.86
C CYS A 126 -10.06 -24.30 1.61
N PRO A 127 -9.94 -23.52 0.52
CA PRO A 127 -9.13 -23.93 -0.63
C PRO A 127 -7.64 -24.10 -0.31
N CYS A 128 -7.23 -23.65 0.87
CA CYS A 128 -5.86 -23.69 1.37
C CYS A 128 -5.51 -24.97 2.14
N CYS A 129 -6.44 -25.49 2.94
CA CYS A 129 -6.18 -26.55 3.92
C CYS A 129 -7.34 -27.54 4.07
N GLY A 130 -8.40 -27.43 3.27
CA GLY A 130 -9.57 -28.30 3.33
C GLY A 130 -10.38 -28.20 4.62
N GLY A 131 -10.04 -27.29 5.54
CA GLY A 131 -10.67 -27.20 6.86
C GLY A 131 -10.00 -28.04 7.95
N THR A 132 -8.78 -28.54 7.72
CA THR A 132 -7.87 -29.05 8.77
C THR A 132 -6.80 -28.04 9.13
#